data_AF-A0A7C7C3S8-F1
#
_entry.id   AF-A0A7C7C3S8-F1
#
_cell.length_a   1.000
_cell.length_b   1.000
_cell.length_c   1.000
_cell.angle_alpha   90.00
_cell.angle_beta   90.00
_cell.angle_gamma   90.00
#
_symmetry.space_group_name_H-M   'P 1'
#
loop_
_entity.id
_entity.type
_entity.pdbx_description
1 polymer ?
#
loop_
_entity_poly.entity_id
_entity_poly.type
_entity_poly.pdbx_seq_one_letter_code
_entity_poly.pdbx_strand_id
1 'polypeptide(L)'
;MNGVAKQIYDWFDERAGLTELGHKMLNEPMPGGSRYTYVFGSILVYIFMMQLVTGILLMFYYAPTADHAYESTQYIIHNVEYG
;
A
#
# COMPACT_ATOMS: atom_id res chain seq x y z
N MET A 1 3.36 -19.64 -18.26
CA MET A 1 4.35 -18.60 -17.90
C MET A 1 5.70 -19.08 -18.41
N ASN A 2 6.45 -18.23 -19.12
CA ASN A 2 7.72 -18.58 -19.78
C ASN A 2 8.71 -19.19 -18.77
N GLY A 3 9.33 -20.32 -19.11
CA GLY A 3 10.07 -21.18 -18.16
C GLY A 3 11.16 -20.49 -17.34
N VAL A 4 11.77 -19.42 -17.87
CA VAL A 4 12.80 -18.64 -17.18
C VAL A 4 12.22 -17.82 -16.01
N ALA A 5 11.06 -17.19 -16.19
CA ALA A 5 10.42 -16.41 -15.13
C ALA A 5 9.99 -17.30 -13.95
N LYS A 6 9.57 -18.53 -14.26
CA LYS A 6 9.23 -19.53 -13.25
C LYS A 6 10.47 -19.99 -12.46
N GLN A 7 11.59 -20.27 -13.15
CA GLN A 7 12.83 -20.65 -12.49
C GLN A 7 13.38 -19.56 -11.55
N ILE A 8 13.29 -18.29 -11.95
CA ILE A 8 13.70 -17.17 -11.10
C ILE A 8 12.78 -17.05 -9.88
N TYR A 9 11.46 -17.19 -10.08
CA TYR A 9 10.49 -17.19 -8.99
C TYR A 9 10.73 -18.33 -8.01
N ASP A 10 10.87 -19.56 -8.50
CA ASP A 10 11.07 -20.76 -7.69
C ASP A 10 12.37 -20.67 -6.87
N TRP A 11 13.47 -20.16 -7.45
CA TRP A 11 14.73 -19.93 -6.73
C TRP A 11 14.62 -18.88 -5.61
N PHE A 12 13.84 -17.82 -5.84
CA PHE A 12 13.59 -16.79 -4.82
C PHE A 12 12.69 -17.32 -3.71
N ASP A 13 11.67 -18.09 -4.09
CA ASP A 13 10.72 -18.67 -3.16
C ASP A 13 11.34 -19.72 -2.25
N GLU A 14 12.24 -20.56 -2.77
CA GLU A 14 13.01 -21.52 -1.96
C GLU A 14 13.84 -20.85 -0.85
N ARG A 15 14.28 -19.60 -1.06
CA ARG A 15 15.13 -18.86 -0.11
C ARG A 15 14.35 -18.00 0.86
N ALA A 16 13.29 -17.35 0.37
CA ALA A 16 12.51 -16.40 1.14
C ALA A 16 11.22 -17.01 1.73
N GLY A 17 10.80 -18.20 1.27
CA GLY A 17 9.61 -18.89 1.74
C GLY A 17 8.33 -18.07 1.54
N LEU A 18 8.27 -17.26 0.48
CA LEU A 18 7.20 -16.27 0.26
C LEU A 18 5.85 -16.95 0.05
N THR A 19 5.84 -18.06 -0.69
CA THR A 19 4.63 -18.84 -0.95
C THR A 19 4.11 -19.51 0.32
N GLU A 20 4.99 -20.05 1.17
CA GLU A 20 4.61 -20.66 2.46
C GLU A 20 4.05 -19.61 3.43
N LEU A 21 4.72 -18.45 3.53
CA LEU A 21 4.23 -17.32 4.31
C LEU A 21 2.87 -16.84 3.83
N GLY A 22 2.67 -16.71 2.52
CA GLY A 22 1.39 -16.33 1.92
C GLY A 22 0.30 -17.35 2.22
N HIS A 23 0.58 -18.64 2.07
CA HIS A 23 -0.38 -19.70 2.40
C HIS A 23 -0.77 -19.69 3.87
N LYS A 24 0.19 -19.49 4.78
CA LYS A 24 -0.09 -19.44 6.22
C LYS A 24 -0.91 -18.21 6.60
N MET A 25 -0.61 -17.05 6.03
CA MET A 25 -1.34 -15.81 6.31
C MET A 25 -2.78 -15.82 5.74
N LEU A 26 -2.98 -16.39 4.55
CA LEU A 26 -4.27 -16.36 3.86
C LEU A 26 -5.22 -17.49 4.26
N ASN A 27 -4.69 -18.64 4.70
CA ASN A 27 -5.50 -19.83 5.00
C ASN A 27 -5.68 -20.10 6.50
N GLU A 28 -5.47 -19.09 7.35
CA GLU A 28 -5.72 -19.22 8.78
C GLU A 28 -7.24 -19.36 9.05
N PRO A 29 -7.69 -20.43 9.73
CA PRO A 29 -9.11 -20.64 10.00
C PRO A 29 -9.65 -19.56 10.95
N MET A 30 -10.68 -18.83 10.51
CA MET A 30 -11.31 -17.80 11.34
C MET A 30 -12.22 -18.42 12.42
N PRO A 31 -11.90 -18.27 13.72
CA PRO A 31 -12.73 -18.82 14.78
C PRO A 31 -14.08 -18.08 14.85
N GLY A 32 -15.18 -18.83 14.70
CA GLY A 32 -16.54 -18.28 14.77
C GLY A 32 -17.11 -17.75 13.45
N GLY A 33 -16.45 -18.03 12.32
CA GLY A 33 -16.91 -17.71 10.97
C GLY A 33 -16.68 -16.25 10.55
N SER A 34 -17.06 -15.93 9.31
CA SER A 34 -16.92 -14.56 8.78
C SER A 34 -17.91 -13.61 9.47
N ARG A 35 -17.38 -12.48 9.96
CA ARG A 35 -18.12 -11.39 10.61
C ARG A 35 -17.64 -10.06 10.04
N TYR A 36 -18.53 -9.07 10.00
CA TYR A 36 -18.20 -7.71 9.51
C TYR A 36 -17.02 -7.06 10.23
N THR A 37 -16.78 -7.42 11.49
CA THR A 37 -15.65 -6.90 12.27
C THR A 37 -14.28 -7.22 11.68
N TYR A 38 -14.15 -8.33 10.94
CA TYR A 38 -12.88 -8.71 10.32
C TYR A 38 -12.52 -7.86 9.09
N VAL A 39 -13.50 -7.15 8.51
CA VAL A 39 -13.28 -6.29 7.34
C VAL A 39 -12.58 -4.98 7.73
N PHE A 40 -12.69 -4.54 8.99
CA PHE A 40 -12.02 -3.30 9.42
C PHE A 40 -10.50 -3.38 9.31
N GLY A 41 -9.90 -4.57 9.48
CA GLY A 41 -8.47 -4.76 9.29
C GLY A 41 -8.04 -4.49 7.84
N SER A 42 -8.76 -5.04 6.86
CA SER A 42 -8.45 -4.80 5.45
C SER A 42 -8.77 -3.37 5.02
N ILE A 43 -9.84 -2.76 5.54
CA ILE A 43 -10.15 -1.34 5.32
C ILE A 43 -9.02 -0.45 5.84
N LEU A 44 -8.48 -0.74 7.03
CA LEU A 44 -7.37 0.03 7.60
C LEU A 44 -6.12 -0.05 6.72
N VAL A 45 -5.74 -1.26 6.29
CA VAL A 45 -4.59 -1.45 5.39
C VAL A 45 -4.82 -0.71 4.07
N TYR A 46 -6.03 -0.77 3.51
CA TYR A 46 -6.38 -0.06 2.29
C TYR A 46 -6.24 1.46 2.44
N ILE A 47 -6.83 2.04 3.49
CA ILE A 47 -6.76 3.49 3.75
C ILE A 47 -5.31 3.91 4.00
N PHE A 48 -4.53 3.12 4.75
CA PHE A 48 -3.12 3.39 4.99
C PHE A 48 -2.31 3.42 3.69
N MET A 49 -2.50 2.42 2.82
CA MET A 49 -1.83 2.38 1.52
C MET A 49 -2.23 3.56 0.63
N MET A 50 -3.53 3.92 0.63
CA MET A 50 -4.01 5.10 -0.10
C MET A 50 -3.34 6.38 0.42
N GLN A 51 -3.27 6.56 1.74
CA GLN A 51 -2.62 7.72 2.37
C GLN A 51 -1.12 7.75 2.12
N LEU A 52 -0.46 6.59 2.06
CA LEU A 52 0.96 6.50 1.76
C LEU A 52 1.22 6.97 0.33
N VAL A 53 0.45 6.48 -0.64
CA VAL A 53 0.61 6.87 -2.05
C VAL A 53 0.29 8.35 -2.25
N THR A 54 -0.86 8.83 -1.77
CA THR A 54 -1.25 10.24 -1.94
C THR A 54 -0.36 11.18 -1.15
N GLY A 55 0.09 10.78 0.05
CA GLY A 55 1.04 11.52 0.86
C GLY A 55 2.39 11.71 0.15
N ILE A 56 2.93 10.66 -0.47
CA ILE A 56 4.16 10.77 -1.28
C ILE A 56 3.96 11.73 -2.46
N LEU A 57 2.81 11.68 -3.13
CA LEU A 57 2.52 12.59 -4.23
C LEU A 57 2.48 14.05 -3.78
N LEU A 58 1.85 14.33 -2.63
CA LEU A 58 1.80 15.69 -2.05
C LEU A 58 3.18 16.20 -1.64
N MET A 59 4.09 15.32 -1.19
CA MET A 59 5.45 15.72 -0.79
C MET A 59 6.27 16.34 -1.93
N PHE A 60 5.95 16.05 -3.20
CA PHE A 60 6.63 16.69 -4.33
C PHE A 60 6.29 18.18 -4.50
N TYR A 61 5.15 18.62 -3.95
CA TYR A 61 4.64 19.98 -4.15
C TYR A 61 4.53 20.81 -2.86
N TYR A 62 4.48 20.15 -1.71
CA TYR A 62 4.34 20.82 -0.41
C TYR A 62 5.66 21.41 0.09
N ALA A 63 5.66 22.68 0.50
CA ALA A 63 6.81 23.36 1.09
C ALA A 63 6.69 23.41 2.63
N PRO A 64 7.52 22.67 3.39
CA PRO A 64 7.38 22.53 4.85
C PRO A 64 8.00 23.70 5.63
N THR A 65 7.57 24.92 5.35
CA THR A 65 8.03 26.15 6.02
C THR A 65 6.83 27.04 6.36
N ALA A 66 6.86 27.72 7.51
CA ALA A 66 5.74 28.55 7.96
C ALA A 66 5.33 29.63 6.94
N ASP A 67 6.29 30.19 6.21
CA ASP A 67 6.05 31.25 5.24
C ASP A 67 5.36 30.74 3.96
N HIS A 68 5.68 29.52 3.51
CA HIS A 68 5.21 28.97 2.23
C HIS A 68 4.24 27.78 2.34
N ALA A 69 3.91 27.30 3.54
CA ALA A 69 3.00 26.18 3.73
C ALA A 69 1.60 26.46 3.16
N TYR A 70 1.10 27.68 3.34
CA TYR A 70 -0.20 28.09 2.79
C TYR A 70 -0.14 28.22 1.26
N GLU A 71 0.87 28.91 0.73
CA GLU A 71 1.03 29.13 -0.71
C GLU A 71 1.21 27.81 -1.47
N SER A 72 2.06 26.90 -0.96
CA SER A 72 2.25 25.58 -1.57
C SER A 72 0.98 24.72 -1.53
N THR A 73 0.16 24.84 -0.49
CA THR A 73 -1.15 24.17 -0.43
C THR A 73 -2.11 24.73 -1.48
N GLN A 74 -2.17 26.06 -1.63
CA GLN A 74 -2.99 26.71 -2.66
C GLN A 74 -2.51 26.33 -4.07
N TYR A 75 -1.21 26.18 -4.26
CA TYR A 75 -0.64 25.71 -5.51
C TYR A 75 -1.14 24.30 -5.86
N ILE A 76 -1.14 23.37 -4.90
CA ILE A 76 -1.66 22.01 -5.09
C ILE A 76 -3.13 22.04 -5.54
N ILE A 77 -4.00 22.76 -4.81
CA ILE A 77 -5.45 22.78 -5.06
C ILE A 77 -5.82 23.39 -6.43
N HIS A 78 -5.07 24.40 -6.89
CA HIS A 78 -5.47 25.22 -8.04
C HIS A 78 -4.63 25.02 -9.30
N ASN A 79 -3.40 24.52 -9.18
CA ASN A 79 -2.43 24.50 -10.29
C ASN A 79 -1.88 23.11 -10.58
N VAL A 80 -2.04 22.13 -9.67
CA VAL A 80 -1.64 20.74 -9.91
C VAL A 80 -2.83 19.98 -10.49
N GLU A 81 -2.61 19.28 -11.61
CA GLU A 81 -3.65 18.43 -12.20
C GLU A 81 -4.07 17.33 -11.22
N TYR A 82 -5.37 17.28 -10.90
CA TYR A 82 -5.94 16.36 -9.91
C TYR A 82 -5.42 16.56 -8.47
N GLY A 83 -4.87 17.74 -8.17
CA GLY A 83 -4.47 18.18 -6.84
C GLY A 83 -5.62 18.57 -5.93
#